data_AF-A0A969V2P2-F1
#
_entry.id   AF-A0A969V2P2-F1
#
_cell.length_a   1.000
_cell.length_b   1.000
_cell.length_c   1.000
_cell.angle_alpha   90.00
_cell.angle_beta   90.00
_cell.angle_gamma   90.00
#
_symmetry.space_group_name_H-M   'P 1'
#
loop_
_entity.id
_entity.type
_entity.pdbx_description
1 polymer ?
#
loop_
_entity_poly.entity_id
_entity_poly.type
_entity_poly.pdbx_seq_one_letter_code
_entity_poly.pdbx_strand_id
1 'polypeptide(L)'
;MTEVLTFDPVFFRTYSRTVDGGKESLTDVIERVMLGFEFGPRKVPEEFLQAIREEFEAMRMLPAGRMLWVAGTPWAASPENYPGVYNCESTFLDSPGKFGLSMDFAMQGVGTGLVLEDWCVAKLPKVSTKIEVEVVGEFGAEESRSFTFVEWSPTDVVIHVGDSRKGWVVAYQQLIDLAFAIHEPRKVVVDVSAVRKRGERLKGFGGVANPTGLRHCFERVGKILTKAHGRQLTPTECCLLIDEGAKAVVAGNIRRSAGIRQFSSENAEAATIKDNLWTQTEDGWRVDPECDAFRMANHTRVFHDRPKVNEVIYLCGKAVHVW
;
A
#
# COMPACT_ATOMS: atom_id res chain seq x y z
N MET A 1 39.68 9.74 -11.72
CA MET A 1 39.39 8.35 -11.26
C MET A 1 38.62 8.37 -9.94
N THR A 2 37.46 9.04 -9.89
CA THR A 2 36.67 9.20 -8.64
C THR A 2 35.17 9.10 -8.86
N GLU A 3 34.70 8.82 -10.08
CA GLU A 3 33.26 8.82 -10.44
C GLU A 3 32.57 7.45 -10.30
N VAL A 4 33.30 6.37 -9.97
CA VAL A 4 32.76 5.00 -9.96
C VAL A 4 32.37 4.51 -8.55
N LEU A 5 32.66 5.26 -7.49
CA LEU A 5 32.59 4.74 -6.11
C LEU A 5 31.18 4.35 -5.62
N THR A 6 30.10 4.83 -6.24
CA THR A 6 28.72 4.52 -5.81
C THR A 6 27.88 3.76 -6.82
N PHE A 7 28.28 3.68 -8.10
CA PHE A 7 27.46 3.03 -9.11
C PHE A 7 27.35 1.53 -8.86
N ASP A 8 28.47 0.79 -8.87
CA ASP A 8 28.46 -0.66 -8.75
C ASP A 8 27.76 -1.15 -7.47
N PRO A 9 28.04 -0.59 -6.27
CA PRO A 9 27.35 -1.02 -5.05
C PRO A 9 25.84 -0.80 -5.10
N VAL A 10 25.37 0.31 -5.71
CA VAL A 10 23.94 0.59 -5.83
C VAL A 10 23.29 -0.30 -6.88
N PHE A 11 23.92 -0.44 -8.05
CA PHE A 11 23.44 -1.23 -9.16
C PHE A 11 23.27 -2.71 -8.77
N PHE A 12 24.33 -3.35 -8.27
CA PHE A 12 24.30 -4.78 -7.94
C PHE A 12 23.36 -5.11 -6.78
N ARG A 13 23.20 -4.18 -5.83
CA ARG A 13 22.28 -4.32 -4.71
C ARG A 13 20.81 -4.13 -5.11
N THR A 14 20.52 -3.21 -6.05
CA THR A 14 19.17 -2.65 -6.22
C THR A 14 18.51 -3.03 -7.54
N TYR A 15 19.26 -3.11 -8.63
CA TYR A 15 18.72 -3.25 -9.99
C TYR A 15 19.14 -4.54 -10.68
N SER A 16 20.29 -5.11 -10.30
CA SER A 16 20.76 -6.40 -10.76
C SER A 16 20.00 -7.53 -10.06
N ARG A 17 19.15 -8.25 -10.81
CA ARG A 17 18.40 -9.41 -10.31
C ARG A 17 19.33 -10.61 -10.18
N THR A 18 18.95 -11.56 -9.31
CA THR A 18 19.59 -12.88 -9.27
C THR A 18 18.81 -13.80 -10.21
N VAL A 19 19.50 -14.30 -11.23
CA VAL A 19 19.01 -15.25 -12.24
C VAL A 19 19.89 -16.51 -12.21
N ASP A 20 19.50 -17.54 -12.96
CA ASP A 20 20.33 -18.75 -13.10
C ASP A 20 21.66 -18.37 -13.76
N GLY A 21 22.76 -18.49 -12.99
CA GLY A 21 24.09 -18.04 -13.42
C GLY A 21 24.64 -16.83 -12.65
N GLY A 22 23.84 -16.19 -11.80
CA GLY A 22 24.32 -15.16 -10.86
C GLY A 22 23.54 -13.85 -10.94
N LYS A 23 24.24 -12.74 -10.73
CA LYS A 23 23.70 -11.39 -10.79
C LYS A 23 23.74 -10.87 -12.24
N GLU A 24 22.66 -10.25 -12.70
CA GLU A 24 22.62 -9.57 -14.01
C GLU A 24 23.73 -8.49 -14.10
N SER A 25 24.42 -8.44 -15.23
CA SER A 25 25.29 -7.32 -15.61
C SER A 25 24.45 -6.11 -16.06
N LEU A 26 25.07 -4.94 -16.27
CA LEU A 26 24.37 -3.77 -16.83
C LEU A 26 23.79 -4.09 -18.21
N THR A 27 24.55 -4.79 -19.06
CA THR A 27 24.09 -5.23 -20.38
C THR A 27 22.87 -6.13 -20.27
N ASP A 28 22.86 -7.12 -19.37
CA ASP A 28 21.70 -8.00 -19.17
C ASP A 28 20.45 -7.21 -18.73
N VAL A 29 20.62 -6.21 -17.86
CA VAL A 29 19.52 -5.34 -17.42
C VAL A 29 19.01 -4.49 -18.59
N ILE A 30 19.88 -3.94 -19.43
CA ILE A 30 19.49 -3.16 -20.62
C ILE A 30 18.68 -4.05 -21.57
N GLU A 31 19.18 -5.23 -21.93
CA GLU A 31 18.46 -6.17 -22.81
C GLU A 31 17.07 -6.50 -22.26
N ARG A 32 17.00 -6.87 -20.98
CA ARG A 32 15.74 -7.20 -20.34
C ARG A 32 14.77 -6.01 -20.33
N VAL A 33 15.25 -4.81 -20.04
CA VAL A 33 14.38 -3.62 -20.07
C VAL A 33 13.88 -3.33 -21.49
N MET A 34 14.73 -3.51 -22.51
CA MET A 34 14.34 -3.30 -23.90
C MET A 34 13.25 -4.30 -24.35
N LEU A 35 13.33 -5.57 -23.92
CA LEU A 35 12.21 -6.54 -24.10
C LEU A 35 10.91 -6.05 -23.45
N GLY A 36 10.99 -5.21 -22.42
CA GLY A 36 9.84 -4.58 -21.79
C GLY A 36 8.92 -3.82 -22.75
N PHE A 37 9.47 -3.24 -23.82
CA PHE A 37 8.69 -2.49 -24.82
C PHE A 37 7.80 -3.41 -25.68
N GLU A 38 8.10 -4.71 -25.78
CA GLU A 38 7.27 -5.68 -26.50
C GLU A 38 5.94 -5.96 -25.79
N PHE A 39 5.92 -5.83 -24.46
CA PHE A 39 4.73 -6.04 -23.64
C PHE A 39 3.82 -4.79 -23.57
N GLY A 40 4.26 -3.67 -24.13
CA GLY A 40 3.50 -2.43 -24.17
C GLY A 40 2.27 -2.52 -25.09
N PRO A 41 1.20 -1.75 -24.82
CA PRO A 41 0.01 -1.74 -25.66
C PRO A 41 0.24 -1.10 -27.03
N ARG A 42 1.39 -0.46 -27.26
CA ARG A 42 1.77 0.21 -28.51
C ARG A 42 3.13 -0.28 -28.96
N LYS A 43 3.22 -0.67 -30.22
CA LYS A 43 4.51 -0.96 -30.85
C LYS A 43 5.32 0.32 -30.96
N VAL A 44 6.56 0.27 -30.52
CA VAL A 44 7.54 1.35 -30.69
C VAL A 44 8.32 1.06 -31.98
N PRO A 45 8.49 2.03 -32.89
CA PRO A 45 9.29 1.82 -34.10
C PRO A 45 10.76 1.50 -33.77
N GLU A 46 11.39 0.66 -34.60
CA GLU A 46 12.74 0.13 -34.35
C GLU A 46 13.80 1.23 -34.19
N GLU A 47 13.71 2.29 -35.01
CA GLU A 47 14.59 3.46 -34.93
C GLU A 47 14.57 4.14 -33.55
N PHE A 48 13.42 4.17 -32.87
CA PHE A 48 13.32 4.71 -31.51
C PHE A 48 13.87 3.72 -30.48
N LEU A 49 13.67 2.42 -30.67
CA LEU A 49 14.25 1.41 -29.77
C LEU A 49 15.78 1.45 -29.83
N GLN A 50 16.35 1.60 -31.02
CA GLN A 50 17.78 1.78 -31.20
C GLN A 50 18.28 3.04 -30.49
N ALA A 51 17.62 4.19 -30.69
CA ALA A 51 18.00 5.43 -30.02
C ALA A 51 17.89 5.33 -28.48
N ILE A 52 16.83 4.71 -27.96
CA ILE A 52 16.66 4.48 -26.51
C ILE A 52 17.79 3.61 -25.96
N ARG A 53 18.17 2.56 -26.68
CA ARG A 53 19.27 1.67 -26.31
C ARG A 53 20.59 2.43 -26.25
N GLU A 54 20.92 3.21 -27.27
CA GLU A 54 22.16 3.99 -27.33
C GLU A 54 22.25 4.98 -26.15
N GLU A 55 21.16 5.67 -25.82
CA GLU A 55 21.11 6.59 -24.68
C GLU A 55 21.22 5.88 -23.32
N PHE A 56 20.67 4.66 -23.22
CA PHE A 56 20.72 3.85 -21.99
C PHE A 56 22.12 3.25 -21.78
N GLU A 57 22.74 2.69 -22.82
CA GLU A 57 24.13 2.19 -22.78
C GLU A 57 25.13 3.31 -22.45
N ALA A 58 24.89 4.52 -22.96
CA ALA A 58 25.67 5.71 -22.63
C ALA A 58 25.35 6.31 -21.24
N MET A 59 24.40 5.72 -20.50
CA MET A 59 23.93 6.19 -19.19
C MET A 59 23.43 7.65 -19.18
N ARG A 60 23.01 8.16 -20.34
CA ARG A 60 22.44 9.51 -20.50
C ARG A 60 20.94 9.55 -20.20
N MET A 61 20.27 8.42 -20.37
CA MET A 61 18.88 8.23 -20.01
C MET A 61 18.71 6.93 -19.23
N LEU A 62 17.97 6.98 -18.13
CA LEU A 62 17.60 5.80 -17.36
C LEU A 62 16.08 5.72 -17.25
N PRO A 63 15.48 4.53 -17.42
CA PRO A 63 14.10 4.33 -17.04
C PRO A 63 13.98 4.39 -15.51
N ALA A 64 12.75 4.53 -15.01
CA ALA A 64 12.54 4.59 -13.57
C ALA A 64 13.03 3.30 -12.87
N GLY A 65 13.46 3.42 -11.61
CA GLY A 65 14.05 2.29 -10.86
C GLY A 65 13.17 1.02 -10.81
N ARG A 66 11.84 1.16 -10.84
CA ARG A 66 10.93 0.01 -11.00
C ARG A 66 11.14 -0.71 -12.32
N MET A 67 11.22 0.01 -13.43
CA MET A 67 11.41 -0.59 -14.75
C MET A 67 12.75 -1.27 -14.87
N LEU A 68 13.82 -0.69 -14.29
CA LEU A 68 15.12 -1.37 -14.17
C LEU A 68 14.98 -2.76 -13.51
N TRP A 69 14.05 -2.92 -12.55
CA TRP A 69 13.83 -4.18 -11.84
C TRP A 69 12.82 -5.14 -12.49
N VAL A 70 11.73 -4.65 -13.10
CA VAL A 70 10.61 -5.50 -13.53
C VAL A 70 10.37 -5.54 -15.03
N ALA A 71 10.80 -4.53 -15.81
CA ALA A 71 10.57 -4.52 -17.24
C ALA A 71 11.17 -5.78 -17.89
N GLY A 72 10.47 -6.34 -18.88
CA GLY A 72 10.83 -7.57 -19.58
C GLY A 72 10.76 -8.87 -18.75
N THR A 73 10.36 -8.81 -17.48
CA THR A 73 10.21 -10.03 -16.66
C THR A 73 8.85 -10.69 -16.91
N PRO A 74 8.75 -12.04 -16.78
CA PRO A 74 7.45 -12.73 -16.82
C PRO A 74 6.46 -12.19 -15.78
N TRP A 75 6.96 -11.72 -14.63
CA TRP A 75 6.13 -11.10 -13.60
C TRP A 75 5.42 -9.84 -14.09
N ALA A 76 6.12 -8.98 -14.85
CA ALA A 76 5.54 -7.75 -15.40
C ALA A 76 4.59 -8.03 -16.57
N ALA A 77 4.78 -9.14 -17.29
CA ALA A 77 3.89 -9.57 -18.37
C ALA A 77 2.54 -10.13 -17.84
N SER A 78 2.49 -10.56 -16.57
CA SER A 78 1.26 -11.05 -15.93
C SER A 78 0.26 -9.90 -15.69
N PRO A 79 -0.96 -9.95 -16.26
CA PRO A 79 -1.95 -8.86 -16.15
C PRO A 79 -2.29 -8.46 -14.71
N GLU A 80 -2.27 -9.40 -13.78
CA GLU A 80 -2.54 -9.15 -12.37
C GLU A 80 -1.50 -8.27 -11.67
N ASN A 81 -0.30 -8.12 -12.26
CA ASN A 81 0.79 -7.31 -11.72
C ASN A 81 0.94 -5.97 -12.47
N TYR A 82 -0.01 -5.63 -13.36
CA TYR A 82 0.02 -4.42 -14.15
C TYR A 82 0.23 -3.13 -13.31
N PRO A 83 -0.45 -2.91 -12.17
CA PRO A 83 -0.15 -1.75 -11.33
C PRO A 83 1.30 -1.72 -10.85
N GLY A 84 1.85 -2.90 -10.61
CA GLY A 84 3.23 -3.12 -10.20
C GLY A 84 4.30 -2.76 -11.23
N VAL A 85 3.97 -2.38 -12.46
CA VAL A 85 4.95 -1.74 -13.36
C VAL A 85 5.04 -0.22 -13.15
N TYR A 86 4.06 0.40 -12.49
CA TYR A 86 4.06 1.83 -12.17
C TYR A 86 4.61 2.09 -10.76
N ASN A 87 5.36 3.18 -10.60
CA ASN A 87 5.94 3.51 -9.29
C ASN A 87 4.93 4.07 -8.30
N CYS A 88 4.03 4.92 -8.76
CA CYS A 88 3.14 5.73 -7.94
C CYS A 88 1.74 5.77 -8.55
N GLU A 89 0.73 5.99 -7.72
CA GLU A 89 -0.65 6.18 -8.10
C GLU A 89 -1.28 7.37 -7.36
N SER A 90 -2.38 7.90 -7.91
CA SER A 90 -3.23 8.85 -7.20
C SER A 90 -4.69 8.47 -7.42
N THR A 91 -5.45 8.31 -6.34
CA THR A 91 -6.83 7.83 -6.35
C THR A 91 -7.71 8.71 -5.46
N PHE A 92 -8.89 9.08 -5.96
CA PHE A 92 -9.96 9.69 -5.16
C PHE A 92 -10.63 8.62 -4.30
N LEU A 93 -10.76 8.84 -2.99
CA LEU A 93 -11.49 7.92 -2.10
C LEU A 93 -12.99 8.24 -2.11
N ASP A 94 -13.63 7.95 -3.24
CA ASP A 94 -15.05 8.24 -3.50
C ASP A 94 -15.96 7.01 -3.45
N SER A 95 -15.41 5.82 -3.19
CA SER A 95 -16.13 4.55 -3.17
C SER A 95 -15.45 3.52 -2.26
N PRO A 96 -16.20 2.63 -1.56
CA PRO A 96 -15.61 1.65 -0.65
C PRO A 96 -14.56 0.72 -1.30
N GLY A 97 -14.72 0.38 -2.58
CA GLY A 97 -13.76 -0.48 -3.29
C GLY A 97 -12.35 0.10 -3.41
N LYS A 98 -12.16 1.40 -3.12
CA LYS A 98 -10.86 2.07 -3.14
C LYS A 98 -9.97 1.69 -1.96
N PHE A 99 -10.53 1.21 -0.85
CA PHE A 99 -9.74 0.76 0.29
C PHE A 99 -8.89 -0.48 -0.07
N GLY A 100 -9.52 -1.51 -0.62
CA GLY A 100 -8.85 -2.72 -1.11
C GLY A 100 -7.94 -2.42 -2.29
N LEU A 101 -8.33 -1.53 -3.20
CA LEU A 101 -7.45 -1.08 -4.29
C LEU A 101 -6.15 -0.46 -3.76
N SER A 102 -6.24 0.42 -2.76
CA SER A 102 -5.07 1.02 -2.11
C SER A 102 -4.17 -0.05 -1.45
N MET A 103 -4.77 -1.05 -0.79
CA MET A 103 -4.01 -2.17 -0.22
C MET A 103 -3.30 -2.98 -1.33
N ASP A 104 -3.95 -3.22 -2.46
CA ASP A 104 -3.37 -3.95 -3.60
C ASP A 104 -2.19 -3.22 -4.22
N PHE A 105 -2.30 -1.88 -4.36
CA PHE A 105 -1.20 -1.04 -4.82
C PHE A 105 -0.02 -1.09 -3.85
N ALA A 106 -0.27 -0.96 -2.54
CA ALA A 106 0.78 -1.08 -1.53
C ALA A 106 1.48 -2.44 -1.59
N MET A 107 0.73 -3.55 -1.76
CA MET A 107 1.29 -4.91 -1.88
C MET A 107 2.14 -5.13 -3.13
N GLN A 108 1.94 -4.32 -4.17
CA GLN A 108 2.77 -4.33 -5.38
C GLN A 108 3.96 -3.35 -5.29
N GLY A 109 4.13 -2.71 -4.13
CA GLY A 109 5.17 -1.72 -3.89
C GLY A 109 4.95 -0.39 -4.63
N VAL A 110 3.72 -0.12 -5.08
CA VAL A 110 3.32 1.17 -5.65
C VAL A 110 3.17 2.16 -4.50
N GLY A 111 3.72 3.37 -4.64
CA GLY A 111 3.48 4.47 -3.70
C GLY A 111 2.05 4.95 -3.82
N THR A 112 1.33 5.00 -2.69
CA THR A 112 -0.13 5.24 -2.69
C THR A 112 -0.46 6.69 -2.39
N GLY A 113 -1.19 7.34 -3.31
CA GLY A 113 -1.63 8.72 -3.17
C GLY A 113 -3.15 8.78 -3.09
N LEU A 114 -3.70 9.18 -1.94
CA LEU A 114 -5.15 9.21 -1.76
C LEU A 114 -5.63 10.63 -1.52
N VAL A 115 -6.66 11.03 -2.28
CA VAL A 115 -7.42 12.27 -2.05
C VAL A 115 -8.54 11.97 -1.08
N LEU A 116 -8.44 12.57 0.11
CA LEU A 116 -9.31 12.40 1.27
C LEU A 116 -10.03 13.72 1.62
N GLU A 117 -10.15 14.63 0.67
CA GLU A 117 -10.89 15.88 0.88
C GLU A 117 -12.36 15.59 1.22
N ASP A 118 -12.99 16.48 1.99
CA ASP A 118 -14.33 16.25 2.52
C ASP A 118 -15.37 15.99 1.41
N TRP A 119 -15.27 16.71 0.29
CA TRP A 119 -16.15 16.51 -0.88
C TRP A 119 -15.99 15.13 -1.53
N CYS A 120 -14.81 14.52 -1.41
CA CYS A 120 -14.51 13.21 -1.96
C CYS A 120 -15.04 12.12 -1.02
N VAL A 121 -14.70 12.22 0.27
CA VAL A 121 -15.12 11.28 1.31
C VAL A 121 -16.63 11.29 1.52
N ALA A 122 -17.30 12.43 1.33
CA ALA A 122 -18.76 12.55 1.42
C ALA A 122 -19.53 11.67 0.40
N LYS A 123 -18.86 11.13 -0.63
CA LYS A 123 -19.47 10.17 -1.58
C LYS A 123 -19.56 8.75 -1.02
N LEU A 124 -18.80 8.43 0.03
CA LEU A 124 -18.89 7.14 0.69
C LEU A 124 -20.25 6.97 1.37
N PRO A 125 -20.84 5.76 1.36
CA PRO A 125 -22.05 5.49 2.11
C PRO A 125 -21.82 5.63 3.61
N LYS A 126 -22.91 5.75 4.38
CA LYS A 126 -22.86 5.63 5.84
C LYS A 126 -22.47 4.19 6.22
N VAL A 127 -21.75 4.04 7.33
CA VAL A 127 -21.51 2.73 7.92
C VAL A 127 -22.82 2.22 8.51
N SER A 128 -23.43 1.27 7.82
CA SER A 128 -24.77 0.76 8.12
C SER A 128 -24.76 -0.36 9.16
N THR A 129 -23.65 -1.09 9.26
CA THR A 129 -23.54 -2.31 10.07
C THR A 129 -22.62 -2.08 11.25
N LYS A 130 -23.03 -2.54 12.43
CA LYS A 130 -22.12 -2.71 13.56
C LYS A 130 -21.47 -4.08 13.45
N ILE A 131 -20.14 -4.13 13.31
CA ILE A 131 -19.38 -5.37 13.14
C ILE A 131 -18.53 -5.67 14.37
N GLU A 132 -18.69 -6.87 14.93
CA GLU A 132 -17.82 -7.38 15.98
C GLU A 132 -16.80 -8.33 15.37
N VAL A 133 -15.55 -7.90 15.28
CA VAL A 133 -14.49 -8.66 14.60
C VAL A 133 -13.74 -9.53 15.59
N GLU A 134 -13.70 -10.83 15.31
CA GLU A 134 -12.87 -11.82 15.98
C GLU A 134 -11.92 -12.43 14.97
N VAL A 135 -10.61 -12.37 15.20
CA VAL A 135 -9.63 -13.03 14.33
C VAL A 135 -9.26 -14.38 14.94
N VAL A 136 -9.33 -15.46 14.16
CA VAL A 136 -9.04 -16.84 14.62
C VAL A 136 -8.00 -17.50 13.72
N GLY A 137 -7.47 -18.64 14.17
CA GLY A 137 -6.45 -19.39 13.45
C GLY A 137 -5.01 -18.91 13.71
N GLU A 138 -4.05 -19.79 13.51
CA GLU A 138 -2.61 -19.50 13.61
C GLU A 138 -1.97 -19.49 12.23
N PHE A 139 -0.90 -18.72 12.07
CA PHE A 139 -0.12 -18.72 10.83
C PHE A 139 0.70 -20.02 10.69
N GLY A 140 0.92 -20.46 9.46
CA GLY A 140 1.72 -21.64 9.16
C GLY A 140 0.89 -22.83 8.68
N ALA A 141 -0.10 -22.56 7.83
CA ALA A 141 -0.92 -23.59 7.19
C ALA A 141 -0.09 -24.72 6.58
N GLU A 142 -0.47 -25.98 6.85
CA GLU A 142 0.09 -27.14 6.15
C GLU A 142 -0.35 -27.16 4.68
N GLU A 143 -1.59 -26.75 4.42
CA GLU A 143 -2.14 -26.55 3.08
C GLU A 143 -2.55 -25.08 2.89
N SER A 144 -1.78 -24.36 2.08
CA SER A 144 -2.08 -22.96 1.74
C SER A 144 -3.20 -22.89 0.70
N ARG A 145 -4.27 -22.12 0.98
CA ARG A 145 -5.30 -21.75 -0.01
C ARG A 145 -5.05 -20.34 -0.50
N SER A 146 -4.87 -20.11 -1.80
CA SER A 146 -4.51 -18.79 -2.32
C SER A 146 -5.65 -17.76 -2.34
N PHE A 147 -6.90 -18.19 -2.36
CA PHE A 147 -8.07 -17.33 -2.49
C PHE A 147 -8.84 -17.18 -1.18
N THR A 148 -9.50 -16.03 -1.03
CA THR A 148 -10.43 -15.76 0.07
C THR A 148 -11.84 -16.13 -0.33
N PHE A 149 -12.61 -16.68 0.61
CA PHE A 149 -14.07 -16.83 0.46
C PHE A 149 -14.77 -16.45 1.77
N VAL A 150 -16.09 -16.27 1.68
CA VAL A 150 -16.92 -15.82 2.80
C VAL A 150 -18.05 -16.82 3.01
N GLU A 151 -18.17 -17.33 4.23
CA GLU A 151 -19.30 -18.16 4.65
C GLU A 151 -20.29 -17.30 5.43
N TRP A 152 -21.57 -17.49 5.12
CA TRP A 152 -22.66 -16.72 5.68
C TRP A 152 -23.53 -17.63 6.55
N SER A 153 -23.76 -17.21 7.78
CA SER A 153 -24.79 -17.78 8.65
C SER A 153 -25.85 -16.71 8.97
N PRO A 154 -26.99 -17.10 9.58
CA PRO A 154 -28.03 -16.16 9.96
C PRO A 154 -27.55 -15.04 10.88
N THR A 155 -26.51 -15.27 11.71
CA THR A 155 -26.00 -14.29 12.68
C THR A 155 -24.55 -13.88 12.43
N ASP A 156 -23.76 -14.76 11.83
CA ASP A 156 -22.30 -14.64 11.76
C ASP A 156 -21.80 -14.69 10.31
N VAL A 157 -20.65 -14.09 10.08
CA VAL A 157 -19.93 -14.14 8.81
C VAL A 157 -18.52 -14.63 9.07
N VAL A 158 -18.05 -15.61 8.31
CA VAL A 158 -16.66 -16.11 8.41
C VAL A 158 -15.91 -15.74 7.13
N ILE A 159 -14.90 -14.89 7.25
CA ILE A 159 -13.98 -14.54 6.16
C ILE A 159 -12.78 -15.48 6.26
N HIS A 160 -12.70 -16.42 5.33
CA HIS A 160 -11.61 -17.38 5.21
C HIS A 160 -10.48 -16.78 4.38
N VAL A 161 -9.44 -16.24 5.03
CA VAL A 161 -8.38 -15.47 4.35
C VAL A 161 -7.51 -16.37 3.47
N GLY A 162 -7.29 -15.97 2.22
CA GLY A 162 -6.40 -16.67 1.30
C GLY A 162 -4.93 -16.24 1.42
N ASP A 163 -4.00 -17.17 1.30
CA ASP A 163 -2.55 -17.01 1.32
C ASP A 163 -1.99 -16.49 -0.01
N SER A 164 -2.47 -15.33 -0.42
CA SER A 164 -1.90 -14.56 -1.53
C SER A 164 -2.17 -13.07 -1.34
N ARG A 165 -1.44 -12.22 -2.08
CA ARG A 165 -1.72 -10.78 -2.18
C ARG A 165 -3.22 -10.53 -2.41
N LYS A 166 -3.79 -11.17 -3.44
CA LYS A 166 -5.21 -11.03 -3.78
C LYS A 166 -6.11 -11.53 -2.67
N GLY A 167 -5.76 -12.64 -2.01
CA GLY A 167 -6.50 -13.16 -0.87
C GLY A 167 -6.62 -12.13 0.26
N TRP A 168 -5.50 -11.51 0.64
CA TRP A 168 -5.50 -10.51 1.71
C TRP A 168 -6.29 -9.26 1.33
N VAL A 169 -6.12 -8.76 0.10
CA VAL A 169 -6.88 -7.61 -0.43
C VAL A 169 -8.36 -7.90 -0.41
N VAL A 170 -8.78 -9.07 -0.89
CA VAL A 170 -10.19 -9.47 -0.90
C VAL A 170 -10.73 -9.57 0.52
N ALA A 171 -10.02 -10.21 1.44
CA ALA A 171 -10.47 -10.34 2.84
C ALA A 171 -10.64 -8.97 3.52
N TYR A 172 -9.67 -8.07 3.31
CA TYR A 172 -9.72 -6.70 3.82
C TYR A 172 -10.89 -5.90 3.23
N GLN A 173 -11.10 -5.98 1.91
CA GLN A 173 -12.23 -5.32 1.26
C GLN A 173 -13.58 -5.90 1.72
N GLN A 174 -13.69 -7.23 1.88
CA GLN A 174 -14.91 -7.88 2.36
C GLN A 174 -15.28 -7.39 3.75
N LEU A 175 -14.33 -7.25 4.67
CA LEU A 175 -14.60 -6.70 6.00
C LEU A 175 -15.18 -5.28 5.94
N ILE A 176 -14.64 -4.44 5.06
CA ILE A 176 -15.10 -3.07 4.86
C ILE A 176 -16.48 -3.04 4.22
N ASP A 177 -16.70 -3.83 3.17
CA ASP A 177 -17.99 -3.92 2.47
C ASP A 177 -19.09 -4.40 3.40
N LEU A 178 -18.80 -5.37 4.28
CA LEU A 178 -19.74 -5.84 5.30
C LEU A 178 -20.22 -4.70 6.19
N ALA A 179 -19.36 -3.74 6.54
CA ALA A 179 -19.73 -2.61 7.38
C ALA A 179 -20.66 -1.61 6.68
N PHE A 180 -20.64 -1.56 5.35
CA PHE A 180 -21.47 -0.68 4.54
C PHE A 180 -22.77 -1.34 4.07
N ALA A 181 -22.80 -2.67 3.91
CA ALA A 181 -23.86 -3.36 3.19
C ALA A 181 -25.06 -3.81 4.04
N ILE A 182 -24.88 -4.06 5.34
CA ILE A 182 -25.91 -4.74 6.17
C ILE A 182 -26.51 -3.74 7.18
N HIS A 183 -27.79 -3.89 7.54
CA HIS A 183 -28.43 -3.00 8.54
C HIS A 183 -28.50 -3.60 9.95
N GLU A 184 -28.19 -4.88 10.09
CA GLU A 184 -28.22 -5.62 11.35
C GLU A 184 -26.81 -5.82 11.91
N PRO A 185 -26.61 -5.81 13.24
CA PRO A 185 -25.33 -6.16 13.84
C PRO A 185 -24.87 -7.57 13.42
N ARG A 186 -23.57 -7.72 13.19
CA ARG A 186 -22.98 -9.00 12.76
C ARG A 186 -21.71 -9.30 13.54
N LYS A 187 -21.55 -10.56 13.93
CA LYS A 187 -20.24 -11.10 14.32
C LYS A 187 -19.49 -11.48 13.05
N VAL A 188 -18.26 -11.01 12.91
CA VAL A 188 -17.39 -11.32 11.76
C VAL A 188 -16.16 -12.04 12.27
N VAL A 189 -16.06 -13.32 11.96
CA VAL A 189 -14.89 -14.15 12.24
C VAL A 189 -13.94 -14.06 11.05
N VAL A 190 -12.69 -13.65 11.27
CA VAL A 190 -11.65 -13.63 10.24
C VAL A 190 -10.69 -14.78 10.51
N ASP A 191 -10.75 -15.83 9.70
CA ASP A 191 -9.89 -17.00 9.84
C ASP A 191 -8.61 -16.84 9.00
N VAL A 192 -7.46 -16.77 9.67
CA VAL A 192 -6.14 -16.68 9.05
C VAL A 192 -5.39 -18.01 8.99
N SER A 193 -6.03 -19.12 9.34
CA SER A 193 -5.44 -20.47 9.41
C SER A 193 -4.75 -20.92 8.11
N ALA A 194 -5.19 -20.43 6.95
CA ALA A 194 -4.63 -20.77 5.65
C ALA A 194 -3.36 -19.96 5.29
N VAL A 195 -3.02 -18.91 6.06
CA VAL A 195 -1.92 -17.99 5.75
C VAL A 195 -0.57 -18.57 6.20
N ARG A 196 0.44 -18.47 5.34
CA ARG A 196 1.78 -19.03 5.57
C ARG A 196 2.51 -18.33 6.72
N LYS A 197 3.54 -18.98 7.29
CA LYS A 197 4.30 -18.39 8.41
C LYS A 197 5.31 -17.33 7.94
N ARG A 198 5.80 -16.54 8.90
CA ARG A 198 6.89 -15.59 8.68
C ARG A 198 8.14 -16.31 8.15
N GLY A 199 8.82 -15.70 7.19
CA GLY A 199 10.09 -16.19 6.64
C GLY A 199 9.98 -17.01 5.36
N GLU A 200 8.77 -17.44 4.98
CA GLU A 200 8.57 -18.18 3.73
C GLU A 200 8.80 -17.29 2.49
N ARG A 201 9.48 -17.80 1.46
CA ARG A 201 9.85 -17.01 0.28
C ARG A 201 8.61 -16.66 -0.57
N LEU A 202 8.51 -15.40 -1.00
CA LEU A 202 7.46 -14.95 -1.91
C LEU A 202 7.82 -15.29 -3.35
N LYS A 203 6.83 -15.71 -4.15
CA LYS A 203 6.98 -15.91 -5.60
C LYS A 203 6.83 -14.55 -6.30
N GLY A 204 7.78 -14.17 -7.15
CA GLY A 204 7.72 -12.93 -7.96
C GLY A 204 8.54 -11.78 -7.38
N PHE A 205 7.96 -11.02 -6.43
CA PHE A 205 8.68 -9.95 -5.73
C PHE A 205 9.58 -10.55 -4.65
N GLY A 206 10.89 -10.34 -4.75
CA GLY A 206 11.87 -10.87 -3.80
C GLY A 206 11.53 -10.49 -2.35
N GLY A 207 11.95 -11.33 -1.41
CA GLY A 207 11.67 -11.14 0.02
C GLY A 207 11.07 -12.38 0.65
N VAL A 208 10.61 -12.21 1.90
CA VAL A 208 10.01 -13.26 2.71
C VAL A 208 8.69 -12.75 3.29
N ALA A 209 7.71 -13.64 3.43
CA ALA A 209 6.42 -13.34 4.01
C ALA A 209 6.58 -12.90 5.47
N ASN A 210 5.75 -11.96 5.90
CA ASN A 210 5.61 -11.62 7.31
C ASN A 210 4.16 -11.20 7.63
N PRO A 211 3.30 -12.16 8.01
CA PRO A 211 1.87 -11.90 8.22
C PRO A 211 1.53 -11.31 9.59
N THR A 212 2.52 -10.99 10.42
CA THR A 212 2.29 -10.61 11.83
C THR A 212 1.38 -9.39 12.00
N GLY A 213 1.37 -8.47 11.03
CA GLY A 213 0.50 -7.29 11.07
C GLY A 213 -0.96 -7.56 10.67
N LEU A 214 -1.27 -8.71 10.08
CA LEU A 214 -2.57 -8.98 9.44
C LEU A 214 -3.69 -9.10 10.47
N ARG A 215 -3.46 -9.84 11.55
CA ARG A 215 -4.42 -9.99 12.67
C ARG A 215 -4.80 -8.63 13.26
N HIS A 216 -3.78 -7.83 13.61
CA HIS A 216 -3.97 -6.52 14.19
C HIS A 216 -4.72 -5.57 13.25
N CYS A 217 -4.42 -5.63 11.94
CA CYS A 217 -5.12 -4.83 10.93
C CYS A 217 -6.63 -5.10 10.93
N PHE A 218 -7.05 -6.36 10.88
CA PHE A 218 -8.49 -6.70 10.91
C PHE A 218 -9.18 -6.23 12.20
N GLU A 219 -8.54 -6.42 13.36
CA GLU A 219 -9.06 -5.94 14.63
C GLU A 219 -9.21 -4.41 14.67
N ARG A 220 -8.20 -3.67 14.18
CA ARG A 220 -8.22 -2.21 14.12
C ARG A 220 -9.27 -1.68 13.15
N VAL A 221 -9.35 -2.26 11.95
CA VAL A 221 -10.37 -1.91 10.95
C VAL A 221 -11.77 -2.12 11.51
N GLY A 222 -12.04 -3.26 12.17
CA GLY A 222 -13.31 -3.53 12.82
C GLY A 222 -13.69 -2.48 13.87
N LYS A 223 -12.72 -2.07 14.72
CA LYS A 223 -12.93 -1.03 15.73
C LYS A 223 -13.27 0.33 15.12
N ILE A 224 -12.53 0.74 14.08
CA ILE A 224 -12.76 2.02 13.38
C ILE A 224 -14.16 2.04 12.77
N LEU A 225 -14.53 0.99 12.03
CA LEU A 225 -15.84 0.88 11.37
C LEU A 225 -16.97 0.87 12.41
N THR A 226 -16.86 0.10 13.48
CA THR A 226 -17.88 0.05 14.53
C THR A 226 -18.05 1.39 15.27
N LYS A 227 -16.98 2.16 15.46
CA LYS A 227 -17.06 3.53 16.01
C LYS A 227 -17.76 4.51 15.07
N ALA A 228 -17.74 4.24 13.77
CA ALA A 228 -18.40 5.03 12.75
C ALA A 228 -19.84 4.58 12.43
N HIS A 229 -20.35 3.54 13.11
CA HIS A 229 -21.70 3.03 12.88
C HIS A 229 -22.78 4.15 12.97
N GLY A 230 -23.65 4.19 11.97
CA GLY A 230 -24.74 5.16 11.85
C GLY A 230 -24.37 6.49 11.19
N ARG A 231 -23.08 6.70 10.85
CA ARG A 231 -22.60 7.93 10.19
C ARG A 231 -21.64 7.62 9.03
N GLN A 232 -21.27 8.64 8.28
CA GLN A 232 -20.18 8.54 7.31
C GLN A 232 -18.84 8.57 8.06
N LEU A 233 -17.84 7.93 7.46
CA LEU A 233 -16.45 8.03 7.91
C LEU A 233 -15.97 9.48 7.75
N THR A 234 -15.14 9.93 8.68
CA THR A 234 -14.39 11.18 8.49
C THR A 234 -13.18 10.94 7.57
N PRO A 235 -12.60 11.98 6.94
CA PRO A 235 -11.34 11.87 6.23
C PRO A 235 -10.21 11.21 7.03
N THR A 236 -10.15 11.48 8.33
CA THR A 236 -9.13 10.95 9.24
C THR A 236 -9.34 9.46 9.52
N GLU A 237 -10.57 9.01 9.68
CA GLU A 237 -10.91 7.58 9.79
C GLU A 237 -10.65 6.83 8.48
N CYS A 238 -10.97 7.45 7.34
CA CYS A 238 -10.60 6.92 6.03
C CYS A 238 -9.09 6.72 5.89
N CYS A 239 -8.31 7.71 6.34
CA CYS A 239 -6.84 7.62 6.38
C CYS A 239 -6.36 6.45 7.25
N LEU A 240 -6.94 6.27 8.45
CA LEU A 240 -6.61 5.15 9.33
C LEU A 240 -6.88 3.81 8.65
N LEU A 241 -8.04 3.64 8.01
CA LEU A 241 -8.35 2.39 7.31
C LEU A 241 -7.29 2.06 6.25
N ILE A 242 -6.95 3.04 5.41
CA ILE A 242 -5.92 2.89 4.36
C ILE A 242 -4.57 2.53 4.98
N ASP A 243 -4.17 3.24 6.04
CA ASP A 243 -2.84 3.14 6.61
C ASP A 243 -2.67 1.89 7.50
N GLU A 244 -3.73 1.38 8.12
CA GLU A 244 -3.71 0.06 8.79
C GLU A 244 -3.49 -1.06 7.76
N GLY A 245 -4.13 -0.94 6.58
CA GLY A 245 -3.85 -1.81 5.43
C GLY A 245 -2.38 -1.74 5.02
N ALA A 246 -1.83 -0.53 4.85
CA ALA A 246 -0.42 -0.33 4.48
C ALA A 246 0.55 -0.84 5.56
N LYS A 247 0.24 -0.65 6.84
CA LYS A 247 1.03 -1.13 7.97
C LYS A 247 1.11 -2.65 7.99
N ALA A 248 0.01 -3.34 7.69
CA ALA A 248 0.00 -4.80 7.54
C ALA A 248 0.91 -5.27 6.39
N VAL A 249 0.94 -4.53 5.27
CA VAL A 249 1.79 -4.82 4.11
C VAL A 249 3.27 -4.58 4.39
N VAL A 250 3.62 -3.48 5.08
CA VAL A 250 5.01 -3.14 5.41
C VAL A 250 5.60 -4.07 6.45
N ALA A 251 4.80 -4.53 7.42
CA ALA A 251 5.20 -5.63 8.29
C ALA A 251 5.65 -6.83 7.44
N GLY A 252 4.97 -7.10 6.31
CA GLY A 252 5.26 -8.09 5.26
C GLY A 252 6.61 -8.02 4.54
N ASN A 253 7.51 -7.09 4.87
CA ASN A 253 8.84 -6.91 4.27
C ASN A 253 8.84 -6.47 2.78
N ILE A 254 7.73 -5.91 2.28
CA ILE A 254 7.59 -5.35 0.93
C ILE A 254 7.84 -3.83 0.99
N ARG A 255 9.12 -3.41 1.06
CA ARG A 255 9.58 -2.00 1.03
C ARG A 255 8.98 -1.12 2.16
N ARG A 256 9.60 0.01 2.47
CA ARG A 256 8.91 1.05 3.27
C ARG A 256 7.73 1.54 2.42
N SER A 257 6.49 1.43 2.90
CA SER A 257 5.35 2.06 2.23
C SER A 257 5.63 3.55 2.08
N ALA A 258 5.34 4.09 0.91
CA ALA A 258 5.43 5.50 0.60
C ALA A 258 4.02 5.98 0.29
N GLY A 259 3.34 6.51 1.31
CA GLY A 259 2.00 7.07 1.18
C GLY A 259 2.00 8.59 1.15
N ILE A 260 1.07 9.18 0.40
CA ILE A 260 0.63 10.57 0.54
C ILE A 260 -0.89 10.61 0.73
N ARG A 261 -1.35 11.42 1.69
CA ARG A 261 -2.77 11.60 2.02
C ARG A 261 -3.10 13.07 1.88
N GLN A 262 -3.98 13.39 0.94
CA GLN A 262 -4.32 14.76 0.58
C GLN A 262 -5.66 15.11 1.24
N PHE A 263 -5.61 16.03 2.20
CA PHE A 263 -6.77 16.50 2.95
C PHE A 263 -7.13 17.92 2.52
N SER A 264 -8.38 18.31 2.72
CA SER A 264 -8.78 19.71 2.57
C SER A 264 -7.96 20.59 3.50
N SER A 265 -7.55 21.77 3.02
CA SER A 265 -6.89 22.79 3.85
C SER A 265 -7.74 23.22 5.04
N GLU A 266 -9.06 23.19 4.88
CA GLU A 266 -10.06 23.53 5.90
C GLU A 266 -10.26 22.42 6.95
N ASN A 267 -9.68 21.23 6.76
CA ASN A 267 -9.81 20.13 7.72
C ASN A 267 -8.84 20.33 8.90
N ALA A 268 -9.34 20.97 9.96
CA ALA A 268 -8.59 21.29 11.17
C ALA A 268 -8.19 20.07 12.02
N GLU A 269 -8.77 18.89 11.79
CA GLU A 269 -8.35 17.66 12.46
C GLU A 269 -7.13 17.06 11.76
N ALA A 270 -7.21 16.86 10.44
CA ALA A 270 -6.13 16.32 9.62
C ALA A 270 -4.83 17.15 9.70
N ALA A 271 -5.00 18.45 9.91
CA ALA A 271 -4.00 19.44 10.25
C ALA A 271 -3.00 19.05 11.35
N THR A 272 -3.50 18.45 12.43
CA THR A 272 -2.78 18.23 13.68
C THR A 272 -2.86 16.77 14.12
N ILE A 273 -3.42 15.89 13.30
CA ILE A 273 -3.64 14.48 13.68
C ILE A 273 -2.34 13.70 13.92
N LYS A 274 -1.21 14.23 13.45
CA LYS A 274 0.13 13.69 13.70
C LYS A 274 0.88 14.46 14.79
N ASP A 275 0.29 15.51 15.36
CA ASP A 275 0.86 16.20 16.53
C ASP A 275 0.87 15.18 17.69
N ASN A 276 2.02 15.01 18.35
CA ASN A 276 2.22 14.04 19.43
C ASN A 276 2.06 12.57 19.03
N LEU A 277 2.31 12.21 17.76
CA LEU A 277 2.42 10.80 17.36
C LEU A 277 3.38 10.04 18.29
N TRP A 278 4.45 10.71 18.73
CA TRP A 278 5.36 10.24 19.77
C TRP A 278 5.17 11.09 21.03
N THR A 279 4.98 10.42 22.15
CA THR A 279 4.93 11.03 23.48
C THR A 279 6.08 10.49 24.31
N GLN A 280 6.71 11.36 25.10
CA GLN A 280 7.77 10.95 26.01
C GLN A 280 7.14 10.50 27.33
N THR A 281 7.39 9.25 27.71
CA THR A 281 7.01 8.67 29.01
C THR A 281 8.27 8.43 29.85
N GLU A 282 8.11 8.05 31.12
CA GLU A 282 9.23 7.69 32.01
C GLU A 282 10.08 6.54 31.43
N ASP A 283 9.44 5.59 30.75
CA ASP A 283 10.09 4.45 30.08
C ASP A 283 10.65 4.74 28.67
N GLY A 284 10.62 6.01 28.22
CA GLY A 284 11.10 6.43 26.90
C GLY A 284 10.00 6.93 25.95
N TRP A 285 10.29 6.98 24.66
CA TRP A 285 9.32 7.44 23.65
C TRP A 285 8.30 6.34 23.33
N ARG A 286 7.02 6.69 23.39
CA ARG A 286 5.90 5.80 23.08
C ARG A 286 5.06 6.38 21.95
N VAL A 287 4.69 5.55 20.99
CA VAL A 287 3.69 5.87 19.97
C VAL A 287 2.29 5.55 20.50
N ASP A 288 1.33 6.44 20.27
CA ASP A 288 -0.07 6.14 20.57
C ASP A 288 -0.60 5.11 19.54
N PRO A 289 -1.03 3.90 20.00
CA PRO A 289 -1.51 2.85 19.11
C PRO A 289 -2.72 3.25 18.26
N GLU A 290 -3.52 4.24 18.69
CA GLU A 290 -4.69 4.69 17.94
C GLU A 290 -4.31 5.48 16.68
N CYS A 291 -3.15 6.13 16.69
CA CYS A 291 -2.68 7.00 15.61
C CYS A 291 -1.39 6.51 14.94
N ASP A 292 -0.77 5.40 15.42
CA ASP A 292 0.45 4.80 14.86
C ASP A 292 0.39 4.60 13.34
N ALA A 293 -0.78 4.25 12.80
CA ALA A 293 -0.96 4.04 11.36
C ALA A 293 -0.66 5.29 10.52
N PHE A 294 -0.88 6.51 11.02
CA PHE A 294 -0.61 7.75 10.26
C PHE A 294 0.87 7.96 9.89
N ARG A 295 1.80 7.17 10.46
CA ARG A 295 3.20 7.17 10.02
C ARG A 295 3.40 6.55 8.64
N MET A 296 2.40 5.83 8.13
CA MET A 296 2.51 5.16 6.84
C MET A 296 2.44 6.11 5.65
N ALA A 297 2.10 7.38 5.88
CA ALA A 297 2.02 8.40 4.85
C ALA A 297 2.42 9.80 5.32
N ASN A 298 2.82 10.63 4.37
CA ASN A 298 2.89 12.07 4.55
C ASN A 298 1.49 12.67 4.34
N HIS A 299 1.07 13.55 5.25
CA HIS A 299 -0.21 14.25 5.13
C HIS A 299 0.03 15.60 4.45
N THR A 300 -0.80 15.92 3.46
CA THR A 300 -0.72 17.13 2.67
C THR A 300 -2.05 17.86 2.73
N ARG A 301 -1.99 19.18 2.86
CA ARG A 301 -3.17 20.05 2.76
C ARG A 301 -3.32 20.56 1.34
N VAL A 302 -4.54 20.49 0.83
CA VAL A 302 -4.91 20.95 -0.51
C VAL A 302 -5.65 22.28 -0.37
N PHE A 303 -5.12 23.31 -1.02
CA PHE A 303 -5.73 24.63 -1.12
C PHE A 303 -6.35 24.77 -2.51
N HIS A 304 -7.63 25.14 -2.58
CA HIS A 304 -8.31 25.46 -3.85
C HIS A 304 -8.31 26.95 -4.16
N ASP A 305 -7.98 27.77 -3.16
CA ASP A 305 -7.78 29.20 -3.27
C ASP A 305 -6.38 29.58 -2.80
N ARG A 306 -5.92 30.78 -3.18
CA ARG A 306 -4.61 31.28 -2.73
C ARG A 306 -4.59 31.40 -1.19
N PRO A 307 -3.72 30.67 -0.48
CA PRO A 307 -3.66 30.75 0.97
C PRO A 307 -3.16 32.12 1.43
N LYS A 308 -3.58 32.53 2.62
CA LYS A 308 -3.08 33.77 3.24
C LYS A 308 -1.63 33.57 3.68
N VAL A 309 -0.78 34.60 3.55
CA VAL A 309 0.64 34.51 3.94
C VAL A 309 0.82 34.03 5.38
N ASN A 310 0.02 34.54 6.33
CA ASN A 310 0.10 34.14 7.74
C ASN A 310 -0.24 32.66 7.96
N GLU A 311 -1.17 32.12 7.15
CA GLU A 311 -1.52 30.71 7.20
C GLU A 311 -0.38 29.84 6.67
N VAL A 312 0.24 30.22 5.55
CA VAL A 312 1.44 29.54 5.04
C VAL A 312 2.57 29.56 6.08
N ILE A 313 2.82 30.70 6.72
CA ILE A 313 3.84 30.84 7.78
C ILE A 313 3.53 29.90 8.96
N TYR A 314 2.28 29.89 9.43
CA TYR A 314 1.84 29.00 10.51
C TYR A 314 2.08 27.52 10.15
N LEU A 315 1.70 27.12 8.94
CA LEU A 315 1.86 25.73 8.47
C LEU A 315 3.33 25.34 8.29
N CYS A 316 4.15 26.22 7.73
CA CYS A 316 5.60 26.00 7.64
C CYS A 316 6.24 25.88 9.03
N GLY A 317 5.77 26.64 10.02
CA GLY A 317 6.21 26.51 11.41
C GLY A 317 5.80 25.19 12.09
N LYS A 318 4.74 24.54 11.59
CA LYS A 318 4.24 23.23 12.05
C LYS A 318 4.85 22.04 11.29
N ALA A 319 5.54 22.27 10.18
CA ALA A 319 6.25 21.23 9.43
C ALA A 319 7.51 20.79 10.21
N VAL A 320 7.31 20.15 11.36
CA VAL A 320 8.39 19.51 12.11
C VAL A 320 8.67 18.18 11.42
N HIS A 321 9.80 18.12 10.74
CA HIS A 321 10.29 16.87 10.20
C HIS A 321 10.63 15.91 11.34
N VAL A 322 9.76 14.93 11.58
CA VAL A 322 10.11 13.75 12.37
C VAL A 322 10.89 12.83 11.43
N TRP A 323 12.21 13.04 11.36
CA TRP A 323 13.15 12.13 10.70
C TRP A 323 13.59 11.02 11.67
#